data_AF-M2XEY6-F1
#
_entry.id   AF-M2XEY6-F1
#
_cell.length_a   1.000
_cell.length_b   1.000
_cell.length_c   1.000
_cell.angle_alpha   90.00
_cell.angle_beta   90.00
_cell.angle_gamma   90.00
#
_symmetry.space_group_name_H-M   'P 1'
#
loop_
_entity.id
_entity.type
_entity.pdbx_description
1 polymer ?
#
loop_
_entity_poly.entity_id
_entity_poly.type
_entity_poly.pdbx_seq_one_letter_code
_entity_poly.pdbx_strand_id
1 'polypeptide(L)'
;MMMESLSAPSQNDDRQAYIERRKLKRLEARKRRKEVKRSRSPRNSLMNSVTPSEAPTTQSGTENNRRWSKKDLRERVLTESNFKICFDLCGGEASWDKVQTDREIVSLVKQLEHCCSLNKKAILNQEKPVSMHIVGMGERVKRQLETSCPMWTKWPVTWKGEDFLYNHLKDIIYLSYDSAELLGMQEWEGRYNECDLDPSKVYVIGGLVDRNRLKGAAQQRATYLVATWNSYTFCIMCFPNFTFEVQQLLLEGNLSKSYS
;
A
#
# COMPACT_ATOMS: atom_id res chain seq x y z
N MET A 1 22.90 7.80 60.44
CA MET A 1 21.84 7.33 59.51
C MET A 1 21.94 8.19 58.26
N MET A 2 22.61 7.69 57.22
CA MET A 2 22.66 8.38 55.93
C MET A 2 21.39 8.00 55.17
N MET A 3 20.54 8.99 54.87
CA MET A 3 19.41 8.79 53.96
C MET A 3 19.93 8.90 52.52
N GLU A 4 19.89 7.78 51.80
CA GLU A 4 20.10 7.74 50.34
C GLU A 4 18.96 8.50 49.64
N SER A 5 19.33 9.49 48.84
CA SER A 5 18.44 10.21 47.95
C SER A 5 18.11 9.36 46.73
N LEU A 6 16.85 8.92 46.63
CA LEU A 6 16.32 8.26 45.43
C LEU A 6 16.15 9.30 44.32
N SER A 7 16.97 9.21 43.27
CA SER A 7 16.86 10.02 42.05
C SER A 7 15.78 9.46 41.12
N ALA A 8 14.97 10.34 40.55
CA ALA A 8 13.90 9.99 39.62
C ALA A 8 14.47 9.50 38.26
N PRO A 9 13.86 8.48 37.62
CA PRO A 9 14.37 7.91 36.37
C PRO A 9 14.28 8.90 35.21
N SER A 10 15.35 9.00 34.43
CA SER A 10 15.44 9.93 33.30
C SER A 10 14.69 9.41 32.08
N GLN A 11 14.05 10.29 31.30
CA GLN A 11 13.32 9.94 30.05
C GLN A 11 14.16 9.20 28.99
N ASN A 12 15.48 9.17 29.16
CA ASN A 12 16.39 8.47 28.26
C ASN A 12 16.40 6.94 28.52
N ASP A 13 16.18 6.52 29.77
CA ASP A 13 16.12 5.10 30.15
C ASP A 13 14.87 4.42 29.60
N ASP A 14 13.72 5.11 29.60
CA ASP A 14 12.47 4.61 29.03
C ASP A 14 12.57 4.39 27.51
N ARG A 15 13.27 5.30 26.81
CA ARG A 15 13.51 5.18 25.37
C ARG A 15 14.43 4.01 25.06
N GLN A 16 15.45 3.78 25.88
CA GLN A 16 16.38 2.66 25.71
C GLN A 16 15.67 1.33 25.99
N ALA A 17 14.90 1.24 27.08
CA ALA A 17 14.07 0.09 27.42
C ALA A 17 13.05 -0.24 26.32
N TYR A 18 12.44 0.77 25.69
CA TYR A 18 11.55 0.58 24.54
C TYR A 18 12.27 -0.03 23.33
N ILE A 19 13.47 0.46 23.00
CA ILE A 19 14.28 -0.05 21.88
C ILE A 19 14.70 -1.50 22.13
N GLU A 20 15.13 -1.83 23.35
CA GLU A 20 15.53 -3.19 23.72
C GLU A 20 14.36 -4.17 23.70
N ARG A 21 13.21 -3.79 24.26
CA ARG A 21 11.97 -4.59 24.20
C ARG A 21 11.55 -4.87 22.76
N ARG A 22 11.74 -3.91 21.85
CA ARG A 22 11.45 -4.08 20.41
C ARG A 22 12.47 -4.99 19.72
N LYS A 23 13.75 -4.95 20.11
CA LYS A 23 14.79 -5.88 19.62
C LYS A 23 14.51 -7.31 20.09
N LEU A 24 14.17 -7.51 21.36
CA LEU A 24 13.80 -8.83 21.91
C LEU A 24 12.62 -9.44 21.17
N LYS A 25 11.51 -8.69 21.02
CA LYS A 25 10.32 -9.17 20.28
C LYS A 25 10.63 -9.58 18.84
N ARG A 26 11.52 -8.85 18.16
CA ARG A 26 11.98 -9.20 16.80
C ARG A 26 12.81 -10.48 16.78
N LEU A 27 13.68 -10.67 17.77
CA LEU A 27 14.51 -11.86 17.89
C LEU A 27 13.65 -13.12 18.13
N GLU A 28 12.67 -13.03 19.03
CA GLU A 28 11.71 -14.10 19.33
C GLU A 28 10.85 -14.45 18.10
N ALA A 29 10.32 -13.45 17.41
CA ALA A 29 9.57 -13.68 16.17
C ALA A 29 10.42 -14.39 15.10
N ARG A 30 11.72 -14.05 15.01
CA ARG A 30 12.66 -14.71 14.10
C ARG A 30 12.97 -16.16 14.53
N LYS A 31 13.13 -16.43 15.82
CA LYS A 31 13.30 -17.80 16.36
C LYS A 31 12.06 -18.65 16.06
N ARG A 32 10.85 -18.14 16.37
CA ARG A 32 9.57 -18.82 16.06
C ARG A 32 9.41 -19.13 14.57
N ARG A 33 9.76 -18.19 13.68
CA ARG A 33 9.74 -18.43 12.21
C ARG A 33 10.69 -19.54 11.78
N LYS A 34 11.91 -19.61 12.35
CA LYS A 34 12.87 -20.68 12.05
C LYS A 34 12.38 -22.04 12.54
N GLU A 35 11.75 -22.08 13.70
CA GLU A 35 11.19 -23.30 14.29
C GLU A 35 9.98 -23.83 13.53
N VAL A 36 9.05 -22.96 13.12
CA VAL A 36 7.93 -23.31 12.23
C VAL A 36 8.44 -23.81 10.87
N LYS A 37 9.53 -23.24 10.34
CA LYS A 37 10.13 -23.71 9.08
C LYS A 37 10.80 -25.07 9.24
N ARG A 38 11.48 -25.32 10.36
CA ARG A 38 12.11 -26.61 10.69
C ARG A 38 11.08 -27.71 10.91
N SER A 39 9.96 -27.44 11.59
CA SER A 39 8.88 -28.41 11.79
C SER A 39 8.07 -28.71 10.52
N ARG A 40 8.05 -27.80 9.54
CA ARG A 40 7.41 -28.04 8.22
C ARG A 40 8.27 -28.81 7.23
N SER A 41 9.59 -28.85 7.41
CA SER A 41 10.52 -29.51 6.47
C SER A 41 10.39 -31.04 6.40
N PRO A 42 10.21 -31.78 7.53
CA PRO A 42 10.00 -33.23 7.50
C PRO A 42 8.63 -33.60 6.89
N ARG A 43 7.61 -32.76 7.13
CA ARG A 43 6.23 -33.03 6.70
C ARG A 43 6.07 -32.99 5.18
N ASN A 44 6.85 -32.14 4.49
CA ASN A 44 6.88 -32.09 3.02
C ASN A 44 7.74 -33.19 2.38
N SER A 45 8.70 -33.78 3.09
CA SER A 45 9.55 -34.85 2.55
C SER A 45 8.81 -36.19 2.51
N LEU A 46 7.88 -36.43 3.44
CA LEU A 46 7.02 -37.63 3.44
C LEU A 46 5.85 -37.57 2.43
N MET A 47 5.39 -36.37 2.05
CA MET A 47 4.30 -36.23 1.06
C MET A 47 4.77 -36.37 -0.40
N ASN A 48 6.06 -36.21 -0.68
CA ASN A 48 6.61 -36.28 -2.05
C ASN A 48 7.05 -37.69 -2.47
N SER A 49 6.89 -38.71 -1.62
CA SER A 49 7.24 -40.10 -1.93
C SER A 49 6.05 -40.97 -2.34
N VAL A 50 4.86 -40.38 -2.51
CA VAL A 50 3.69 -41.09 -3.08
C VAL A 50 3.67 -40.81 -4.58
N THR A 51 3.88 -41.86 -5.37
CA THR A 51 3.87 -41.84 -6.83
C THR A 51 2.52 -41.37 -7.40
N PRO A 52 2.51 -40.69 -8.55
CA PRO A 52 1.28 -40.23 -9.18
C PRO A 52 0.66 -41.36 -9.99
N SER A 53 -0.17 -42.19 -9.36
CA SER A 53 -1.06 -43.10 -10.07
C SER A 53 -2.43 -43.07 -9.41
N GLU A 54 -3.43 -42.78 -10.24
CA GLU A 54 -4.87 -42.87 -9.98
C GLU A 54 -5.45 -41.79 -9.03
N ALA A 55 -5.91 -40.69 -9.65
CA ALA A 55 -6.82 -39.75 -9.01
C ALA A 55 -8.23 -40.37 -8.94
N PRO A 56 -8.79 -40.62 -7.74
CA PRO A 56 -10.21 -40.87 -7.61
C PRO A 56 -10.94 -39.53 -7.64
N THR A 57 -11.96 -39.45 -8.49
CA THR A 57 -12.94 -38.38 -8.54
C THR A 57 -13.71 -38.33 -7.22
N THR A 58 -13.25 -37.52 -6.26
CA THR A 58 -14.01 -37.25 -5.03
C THR A 58 -14.54 -35.82 -5.08
N GLN A 59 -15.78 -35.71 -5.56
CA GLN A 59 -16.65 -34.57 -5.30
C GLN A 59 -17.04 -34.60 -3.82
N SER A 60 -16.47 -33.70 -3.00
CA SER A 60 -17.10 -33.07 -1.83
C SER A 60 -16.04 -32.55 -0.84
N GLY A 61 -16.03 -31.24 -0.59
CA GLY A 61 -15.42 -30.64 0.59
C GLY A 61 -13.98 -30.14 0.43
N THR A 62 -13.82 -28.86 0.00
CA THR A 62 -12.84 -27.85 0.48
C THR A 62 -12.62 -26.75 -0.57
N GLU A 63 -13.67 -25.96 -0.88
CA GLU A 63 -13.51 -24.76 -1.74
C GLU A 63 -12.60 -23.68 -1.14
N ASN A 64 -12.35 -23.73 0.18
CA ASN A 64 -11.56 -22.73 0.90
C ASN A 64 -10.04 -22.89 0.88
N ASN A 65 -9.48 -23.83 0.11
CA ASN A 65 -8.02 -23.99 0.01
C ASN A 65 -7.48 -23.93 -1.42
N ARG A 66 -8.20 -23.25 -2.33
CA ARG A 66 -7.67 -22.94 -3.65
C ARG A 66 -6.52 -21.95 -3.50
N ARG A 67 -5.29 -22.43 -3.66
CA ARG A 67 -4.09 -21.58 -3.67
C ARG A 67 -4.13 -20.70 -4.92
N TRP A 68 -4.59 -19.46 -4.76
CA TRP A 68 -4.65 -18.48 -5.84
C TRP A 68 -3.29 -18.32 -6.52
N SER A 69 -3.27 -18.58 -7.83
CA SER A 69 -2.10 -18.37 -8.67
C SER A 69 -1.87 -16.87 -8.90
N LYS A 70 -0.67 -16.50 -9.35
CA LYS A 70 -0.37 -15.09 -9.68
C LYS A 70 -1.22 -14.57 -10.82
N LYS A 71 -1.55 -15.45 -11.77
CA LYS A 71 -2.40 -15.11 -12.91
C LYS A 71 -3.81 -14.81 -12.39
N ASP A 72 -4.33 -15.67 -11.52
CA ASP A 72 -5.66 -15.54 -10.91
C ASP A 72 -5.80 -14.22 -10.12
N LEU A 73 -4.78 -13.85 -9.33
CA LEU A 73 -4.81 -12.58 -8.58
C LEU A 73 -4.81 -11.36 -9.52
N ARG A 74 -4.03 -11.39 -10.59
CA ARG A 74 -3.98 -10.28 -11.57
C ARG A 74 -5.27 -10.20 -12.38
N GLU A 75 -5.80 -11.34 -12.78
CA GLU A 75 -7.05 -11.45 -13.52
C GLU A 75 -8.20 -10.86 -12.71
N ARG A 76 -8.31 -11.17 -11.41
CA ARG A 76 -9.33 -10.55 -10.55
C ARG A 76 -9.16 -9.05 -10.39
N VAL A 77 -7.94 -8.55 -10.27
CA VAL A 77 -7.71 -7.09 -10.27
C VAL A 77 -8.20 -6.47 -11.58
N LEU A 78 -8.03 -7.14 -12.72
CA LEU A 78 -8.48 -6.63 -14.01
C LEU A 78 -10.00 -6.73 -14.22
N THR A 79 -10.65 -7.76 -13.70
CA THR A 79 -12.08 -8.03 -13.94
C THR A 79 -13.01 -7.49 -12.87
N GLU A 80 -12.56 -7.41 -11.61
CA GLU A 80 -13.40 -7.09 -10.45
C GLU A 80 -13.10 -5.72 -9.84
N SER A 81 -12.06 -5.03 -10.34
CA SER A 81 -11.71 -3.73 -9.78
C SER A 81 -12.56 -2.60 -10.34
N ASN A 82 -13.16 -1.85 -9.43
CA ASN A 82 -13.96 -0.66 -9.76
C ASN A 82 -13.13 0.63 -9.76
N PHE A 83 -12.00 0.66 -9.05
CA PHE A 83 -11.21 1.87 -8.85
C PHE A 83 -9.78 1.70 -9.32
N LYS A 84 -9.20 2.80 -9.83
CA LYS A 84 -7.79 2.87 -10.22
C LYS A 84 -7.07 3.81 -9.25
N ILE A 85 -6.05 3.29 -8.60
CA ILE A 85 -5.11 4.10 -7.81
C ILE A 85 -3.78 4.13 -8.54
N CYS A 86 -3.20 5.31 -8.65
CA CYS A 86 -1.86 5.50 -9.16
C CYS A 86 -0.95 6.09 -8.07
N PHE A 87 0.12 5.38 -7.73
CA PHE A 87 1.21 5.96 -6.96
C PHE A 87 2.15 6.66 -7.95
N ASP A 88 2.16 7.98 -7.94
CA ASP A 88 3.21 8.74 -8.61
C ASP A 88 4.54 8.48 -7.86
N LEU A 89 5.67 8.47 -8.54
CA LEU A 89 7.01 8.48 -7.92
C LEU A 89 7.95 9.46 -8.66
N CYS A 90 7.47 10.09 -9.74
CA CYS A 90 8.26 10.95 -10.62
C CYS A 90 8.69 12.22 -9.91
N GLY A 91 7.75 12.94 -9.28
CA GLY A 91 7.99 14.15 -8.49
C GLY A 91 8.39 15.42 -9.24
N GLY A 92 8.04 15.54 -10.53
CA GLY A 92 8.26 16.76 -11.32
C GLY A 92 9.74 17.14 -11.43
N GLU A 93 10.04 18.45 -11.46
CA GLU A 93 11.39 18.98 -11.70
C GLU A 93 12.45 18.51 -10.69
N ALA A 94 12.07 18.33 -9.43
CA ALA A 94 13.01 17.95 -8.37
C ALA A 94 13.16 16.44 -8.20
N SER A 95 12.23 15.64 -8.73
CA SER A 95 12.03 14.21 -8.47
C SER A 95 11.95 13.79 -7.00
N TRP A 96 10.93 13.00 -6.63
CA TRP A 96 10.75 12.54 -5.24
C TRP A 96 11.92 11.68 -4.76
N ASP A 97 12.50 10.90 -5.67
CA ASP A 97 13.68 10.08 -5.39
C ASP A 97 14.88 10.92 -4.96
N LYS A 98 14.98 12.21 -5.31
CA LYS A 98 16.10 13.09 -4.89
C LYS A 98 15.81 13.84 -3.60
N VAL A 99 14.57 14.27 -3.37
CA VAL A 99 14.20 15.07 -2.18
C VAL A 99 13.99 14.23 -0.91
N GLN A 100 13.78 12.92 -1.06
CA GLN A 100 13.64 11.99 0.06
C GLN A 100 14.99 11.54 0.60
N THR A 101 15.09 11.46 1.92
CA THR A 101 16.19 10.80 2.63
C THR A 101 16.11 9.28 2.49
N ASP A 102 17.21 8.57 2.72
CA ASP A 102 17.20 7.09 2.64
C ASP A 102 16.19 6.46 3.62
N ARG A 103 16.00 7.07 4.80
CA ARG A 103 15.01 6.61 5.79
C ARG A 103 13.58 6.77 5.30
N GLU A 104 13.32 7.84 4.56
CA GLU A 104 12.02 8.09 3.93
C GLU A 104 11.77 7.12 2.79
N ILE A 105 12.76 6.84 1.94
CA ILE A 105 12.65 5.83 0.87
C ILE A 105 12.37 4.43 1.43
N VAL A 106 13.08 4.03 2.50
CA VAL A 106 12.78 2.78 3.22
C VAL A 106 11.35 2.75 3.75
N SER A 107 10.81 3.90 4.14
CA SER A 107 9.44 4.01 4.66
C SER A 107 8.42 3.95 3.53
N LEU A 108 8.66 4.63 2.41
CA LEU A 108 7.86 4.58 1.18
C LEU A 108 7.73 3.15 0.66
N VAL A 109 8.84 2.42 0.53
CA VAL A 109 8.82 1.03 0.06
C VAL A 109 7.99 0.12 0.98
N LYS A 110 8.04 0.34 2.29
CA LYS A 110 7.19 -0.39 3.24
C LYS A 110 5.72 -0.04 3.12
N GLN A 111 5.39 1.23 2.84
CA GLN A 111 4.01 1.63 2.59
C GLN A 111 3.48 0.99 1.31
N LEU A 112 4.25 0.99 0.22
CA LEU A 112 3.89 0.29 -1.02
C LEU A 112 3.69 -1.22 -0.81
N GLU A 113 4.61 -1.88 -0.09
CA GLU A 113 4.46 -3.29 0.28
C GLU A 113 3.18 -3.54 1.09
N HIS A 114 2.86 -2.64 2.01
CA HIS A 114 1.65 -2.72 2.82
C HIS A 114 0.39 -2.57 1.97
N CYS A 115 0.32 -1.57 1.08
CA CYS A 115 -0.80 -1.38 0.16
C CYS A 115 -1.02 -2.60 -0.73
N CYS A 116 0.05 -3.17 -1.29
CA CYS A 116 -0.04 -4.40 -2.08
C CYS A 116 -0.56 -5.59 -1.25
N SER A 117 -0.14 -5.68 0.02
CA SER A 117 -0.56 -6.74 0.93
C SER A 117 -2.03 -6.61 1.32
N LEU A 118 -2.52 -5.39 1.53
CA LEU A 118 -3.93 -5.10 1.80
C LEU A 118 -4.81 -5.44 0.61
N ASN A 119 -4.44 -5.00 -0.60
CA ASN A 119 -5.17 -5.33 -1.82
C ASN A 119 -5.23 -6.85 -2.06
N LYS A 120 -4.12 -7.54 -1.84
CA LYS A 120 -4.09 -9.00 -1.89
C LYS A 120 -5.03 -9.63 -0.85
N LYS A 121 -5.09 -9.10 0.37
CA LYS A 121 -5.99 -9.59 1.41
C LYS A 121 -7.45 -9.40 1.01
N ALA A 122 -7.81 -8.26 0.42
CA ALA A 122 -9.14 -8.03 -0.12
C ALA A 122 -9.52 -9.10 -1.15
N ILE A 123 -8.63 -9.39 -2.12
CA ILE A 123 -8.85 -10.48 -3.09
C ILE A 123 -9.10 -11.82 -2.39
N LEU A 124 -8.26 -12.17 -1.40
CA LEU A 124 -8.40 -13.44 -0.67
C LEU A 124 -9.69 -13.51 0.16
N ASN A 125 -10.18 -12.37 0.64
CA ASN A 125 -11.44 -12.25 1.38
C ASN A 125 -12.68 -12.16 0.48
N GLN A 126 -12.55 -12.30 -0.85
CA GLN A 126 -13.65 -12.12 -1.81
C GLN A 126 -14.26 -10.70 -1.77
N GLU A 127 -13.42 -9.73 -1.43
CA GLU A 127 -13.68 -8.29 -1.49
C GLU A 127 -13.25 -7.74 -2.86
N LYS A 128 -13.73 -6.55 -3.23
CA LYS A 128 -13.37 -5.94 -4.53
C LYS A 128 -11.94 -5.40 -4.47
N PRO A 129 -11.03 -5.85 -5.36
CA PRO A 129 -9.69 -5.28 -5.41
C PRO A 129 -9.66 -3.89 -6.02
N VAL A 130 -8.54 -3.20 -5.83
CA VAL A 130 -8.23 -1.93 -6.50
C VAL A 130 -7.13 -2.14 -7.54
N SER A 131 -7.27 -1.54 -8.72
CA SER A 131 -6.24 -1.54 -9.75
C SER A 131 -5.15 -0.58 -9.37
N MET A 132 -4.00 -1.12 -8.95
CA MET A 132 -2.86 -0.34 -8.48
C MET A 132 -1.84 -0.15 -9.60
N HIS A 133 -1.55 1.11 -9.92
CA HIS A 133 -0.52 1.55 -10.84
C HIS A 133 0.60 2.24 -10.06
N ILE A 134 1.85 1.99 -10.42
CA ILE A 134 3.01 2.69 -9.87
C ILE A 134 3.78 3.27 -11.04
N VAL A 135 3.88 4.60 -11.08
CA VAL A 135 4.57 5.33 -12.15
C VAL A 135 5.85 5.95 -11.63
N GLY A 136 6.81 6.21 -12.52
CA GLY A 136 7.96 7.06 -12.18
C GLY A 136 9.02 6.43 -11.29
N MET A 137 9.20 5.12 -11.34
CA MET A 137 10.13 4.41 -10.45
C MET A 137 11.57 4.92 -10.59
N GLY A 138 12.06 5.63 -9.57
CA GLY A 138 13.44 6.07 -9.46
C GLY A 138 14.42 4.95 -9.06
N GLU A 139 15.71 5.23 -9.21
CA GLU A 139 16.78 4.25 -8.94
C GLU A 139 16.89 3.88 -7.46
N ARG A 140 16.76 4.84 -6.54
CA ARG A 140 16.91 4.56 -5.10
C ARG A 140 15.73 3.75 -4.59
N VAL A 141 14.50 4.07 -5.00
CA VAL A 141 13.32 3.23 -4.74
C VAL A 141 13.48 1.83 -5.32
N LYS A 142 13.91 1.69 -6.58
CA LYS A 142 14.15 0.38 -7.21
C LYS A 142 15.17 -0.46 -6.43
N ARG A 143 16.32 0.12 -6.09
CA ARG A 143 17.37 -0.54 -5.30
C ARG A 143 16.84 -0.98 -3.93
N GLN A 144 16.05 -0.12 -3.29
CA GLN A 144 15.45 -0.44 -2.00
C GLN A 144 14.44 -1.59 -2.13
N LEU A 145 13.60 -1.61 -3.17
CA LEU A 145 12.69 -2.72 -3.47
C LEU A 145 13.42 -4.05 -3.69
N GLU A 146 14.49 -4.04 -4.49
CA GLU A 146 15.32 -5.23 -4.74
C GLU A 146 15.95 -5.76 -3.44
N THR A 147 16.37 -4.86 -2.56
CA THR A 147 17.02 -5.21 -1.30
C THR A 147 16.04 -5.72 -0.25
N SER A 148 14.93 -5.00 0.01
CA SER A 148 14.01 -5.33 1.11
C SER A 148 12.84 -6.21 0.69
N CYS A 149 12.47 -6.23 -0.59
CA CYS A 149 11.27 -6.90 -1.10
C CYS A 149 11.61 -7.76 -2.33
N PRO A 150 12.35 -8.88 -2.23
CA PRO A 150 12.87 -9.65 -3.37
C PRO A 150 11.81 -10.20 -4.36
N MET A 151 10.53 -10.08 -4.02
CA MET A 151 9.38 -10.55 -4.78
C MET A 151 8.49 -9.38 -5.25
N TRP A 152 8.99 -8.14 -5.23
CA TRP A 152 8.25 -6.93 -5.62
C TRP A 152 7.72 -7.01 -7.06
N THR A 153 8.49 -7.63 -7.96
CA THR A 153 8.09 -7.90 -9.36
C THR A 153 6.86 -8.81 -9.48
N LYS A 154 6.51 -9.53 -8.41
CA LYS A 154 5.38 -10.46 -8.35
C LYS A 154 4.15 -9.85 -7.67
N TRP A 155 4.22 -8.58 -7.25
CA TRP A 155 3.04 -7.88 -6.75
C TRP A 155 1.97 -7.77 -7.84
N PRO A 156 0.67 -7.83 -7.49
CA PRO A 156 -0.44 -7.64 -8.42
C PRO A 156 -0.64 -6.14 -8.70
N VAL A 157 0.42 -5.47 -9.16
CA VAL A 157 0.45 -4.04 -9.49
C VAL A 157 1.01 -3.86 -10.89
N THR A 158 0.66 -2.75 -11.52
CA THR A 158 1.13 -2.40 -12.85
C THR A 158 2.18 -1.30 -12.76
N TRP A 159 3.42 -1.63 -13.12
CA TRP A 159 4.51 -0.66 -13.24
C TRP A 159 4.41 0.05 -14.59
N LYS A 160 4.46 1.38 -14.59
CA LYS A 160 4.31 2.22 -15.78
C LYS A 160 5.34 3.36 -15.78
N GLY A 161 5.57 3.95 -16.94
CA GLY A 161 6.30 5.21 -17.04
C GLY A 161 5.39 6.40 -16.67
N GLU A 162 5.96 7.59 -16.70
CA GLU A 162 5.22 8.83 -16.46
C GLU A 162 4.16 9.11 -17.53
N ASP A 163 4.34 8.56 -18.73
CA ASP A 163 3.39 8.59 -19.85
C ASP A 163 1.97 8.14 -19.45
N PHE A 164 1.85 7.25 -18.47
CA PHE A 164 0.56 6.84 -17.94
C PHE A 164 -0.24 8.02 -17.36
N LEU A 165 0.40 8.93 -16.62
CA LEU A 165 -0.28 10.10 -16.07
C LEU A 165 -0.75 11.01 -17.20
N TYR A 166 0.11 11.27 -18.19
CA TYR A 166 -0.20 12.11 -19.35
C TYR A 166 -1.35 11.54 -20.19
N ASN A 167 -1.43 10.22 -20.34
CA ASN A 167 -2.49 9.54 -21.08
C ASN A 167 -3.86 9.57 -20.36
N HIS A 168 -3.87 9.82 -19.05
CA HIS A 168 -5.07 9.80 -18.22
C HIS A 168 -5.45 11.17 -17.65
N LEU A 169 -4.82 12.28 -18.10
CA LEU A 169 -4.99 13.61 -17.49
C LEU A 169 -6.43 14.09 -17.34
N LYS A 170 -7.33 13.73 -18.26
CA LYS A 170 -8.75 14.10 -18.20
C LYS A 170 -9.52 13.40 -17.06
N ASP A 171 -8.99 12.29 -16.58
CA ASP A 171 -9.63 11.40 -15.64
C ASP A 171 -8.84 11.25 -14.34
N ILE A 172 -7.72 11.94 -14.17
CA ILE A 172 -6.96 11.88 -12.92
C ILE A 172 -7.56 12.80 -11.86
N ILE A 173 -7.51 12.32 -10.63
CA ILE A 173 -7.87 13.04 -9.41
C ILE A 173 -6.65 12.94 -8.49
N TYR A 174 -5.94 14.05 -8.31
CA TYR A 174 -4.70 14.05 -7.53
C TYR A 174 -4.98 14.34 -6.05
N LEU A 175 -4.64 13.40 -5.17
CA LEU A 175 -4.87 13.52 -3.74
C LEU A 175 -3.71 14.27 -3.07
N SER A 176 -4.04 15.33 -2.36
CA SER A 176 -3.09 16.22 -1.69
C SER A 176 -3.69 16.78 -0.42
N TYR A 177 -2.94 16.71 0.67
CA TYR A 177 -3.33 17.28 1.96
C TYR A 177 -3.52 18.80 1.91
N ASP A 178 -2.74 19.51 1.09
CA ASP A 178 -2.70 20.99 1.06
C ASP A 178 -3.79 21.60 0.15
N SER A 179 -4.76 20.80 -0.31
CA SER A 179 -5.84 21.30 -1.16
C SER A 179 -6.89 22.11 -0.41
N ALA A 180 -7.40 23.15 -1.07
CA ALA A 180 -8.57 23.90 -0.63
C ALA A 180 -9.90 23.24 -1.02
N GLU A 181 -9.92 22.37 -2.05
CA GLU A 181 -11.11 21.65 -2.51
C GLU A 181 -11.25 20.30 -1.78
N LEU A 182 -12.46 20.01 -1.28
CA LEU A 182 -12.80 18.75 -0.61
C LEU A 182 -13.53 17.82 -1.59
N LEU A 183 -13.03 16.59 -1.78
CA LEU A 183 -13.72 15.52 -2.51
C LEU A 183 -15.09 15.22 -1.86
N GLY A 184 -16.18 15.54 -2.57
CA GLY A 184 -17.54 15.09 -2.22
C GLY A 184 -18.14 15.66 -0.92
N MET A 185 -17.49 16.61 -0.24
CA MET A 185 -18.06 17.27 0.93
C MET A 185 -18.87 18.49 0.49
N GLN A 186 -20.10 18.26 0.00
CA GLN A 186 -21.12 19.30 0.18
C GLN A 186 -21.34 19.47 1.69
N GLU A 187 -21.53 20.71 2.14
CA GLU A 187 -21.92 21.02 3.53
C GLU A 187 -23.19 20.24 3.90
N TRP A 188 -23.03 19.06 4.49
CA TRP A 188 -24.14 18.27 4.99
C TRP A 188 -23.99 18.12 6.50
N GLU A 189 -24.91 18.73 7.24
CA GLU A 189 -25.07 18.59 8.69
C GLU A 189 -24.87 17.15 9.16
N GLY A 190 -23.71 16.87 9.76
CA GLY A 190 -23.57 15.80 10.74
C GLY A 190 -23.19 14.40 10.27
N ARG A 191 -22.78 14.17 9.00
CA ARG A 191 -22.26 12.85 8.57
C ARG A 191 -21.03 12.95 7.66
N TYR A 192 -19.85 13.08 8.25
CA TYR A 192 -18.61 12.61 7.63
C TYR A 192 -18.72 11.09 7.50
N ASN A 193 -19.03 10.50 6.33
CA ASN A 193 -18.76 9.06 6.08
C ASN A 193 -19.01 8.53 4.65
N GLU A 194 -19.49 9.31 3.68
CA GLU A 194 -19.59 8.85 2.28
C GLU A 194 -18.82 9.79 1.36
N CYS A 195 -17.57 9.45 1.05
CA CYS A 195 -16.86 10.05 -0.08
C CYS A 195 -17.38 9.34 -1.35
N ASP A 196 -18.20 10.04 -2.16
CA ASP A 196 -18.67 9.48 -3.42
C ASP A 196 -17.53 9.52 -4.44
N LEU A 197 -16.81 8.42 -4.55
CA LEU A 197 -15.70 8.27 -5.48
C LEU A 197 -16.21 7.77 -6.83
N ASP A 198 -15.88 8.52 -7.88
CA ASP A 198 -16.17 8.17 -9.27
C ASP A 198 -15.27 7.00 -9.75
N PRO A 199 -15.84 5.82 -10.06
CA PRO A 199 -15.10 4.65 -10.56
C PRO A 199 -14.43 4.88 -11.92
N SER A 200 -14.86 5.89 -12.69
CA SER A 200 -14.27 6.22 -13.99
C SER A 200 -12.90 6.90 -13.86
N LYS A 201 -12.61 7.47 -12.68
CA LYS A 201 -11.43 8.30 -12.42
C LYS A 201 -10.23 7.49 -11.93
N VAL A 202 -9.05 8.10 -12.07
CA VAL A 202 -7.77 7.58 -11.58
C VAL A 202 -7.32 8.43 -10.41
N TYR A 203 -7.32 7.85 -9.22
CA TYR A 203 -6.91 8.53 -7.99
C TYR A 203 -5.39 8.47 -7.85
N VAL A 204 -4.73 9.61 -7.99
CA VAL A 204 -3.27 9.72 -7.94
C VAL A 204 -2.85 10.10 -6.53
N ILE A 205 -2.00 9.28 -5.91
CA ILE A 205 -1.37 9.56 -4.64
C ILE A 205 0.11 9.81 -4.90
N GLY A 206 0.61 10.97 -4.48
CA GLY A 206 2.01 11.28 -4.71
C GLY A 206 2.92 10.49 -3.77
N GLY A 207 3.56 9.41 -4.22
CA GLY A 207 4.51 8.51 -3.54
C GLY A 207 5.75 9.16 -2.91
N LEU A 208 5.52 10.10 -2.02
CA LEU A 208 6.47 10.85 -1.22
C LEU A 208 6.22 10.55 0.27
N VAL A 209 7.28 10.26 1.02
CA VAL A 209 7.26 10.26 2.48
C VAL A 209 8.16 11.37 2.97
N ASP A 210 7.59 12.40 3.56
CA ASP A 210 8.31 13.61 3.96
C ASP A 210 7.90 14.12 5.35
N ARG A 211 6.90 13.50 5.98
CA ARG A 211 6.28 13.95 7.24
C ARG A 211 5.75 15.38 7.14
N ASN A 212 5.21 15.75 5.99
CA ASN A 212 4.70 17.09 5.68
C ASN A 212 5.77 18.19 5.76
N ARG A 213 7.03 17.85 5.47
CA ARG A 213 8.13 18.81 5.35
C ARG A 213 8.06 19.59 4.04
N LEU A 214 7.58 18.96 2.98
CA LEU A 214 7.47 19.49 1.62
C LEU A 214 6.01 19.90 1.34
N LYS A 215 5.55 20.91 2.08
CA LYS A 215 4.20 21.46 1.92
C LYS A 215 3.94 21.90 0.48
N GLY A 216 2.78 21.55 -0.04
CA GLY A 216 2.35 21.88 -1.39
C GLY A 216 3.04 21.10 -2.50
N ALA A 217 3.96 20.17 -2.21
CA ALA A 217 4.69 19.45 -3.26
C ALA A 217 3.77 18.60 -4.15
N ALA A 218 2.78 17.92 -3.55
CA ALA A 218 1.76 17.17 -4.28
C ALA A 218 0.87 18.09 -5.12
N GLN A 219 0.46 19.24 -4.57
CA GLN A 219 -0.34 20.23 -5.29
C GLN A 219 0.43 20.85 -6.46
N GLN A 220 1.69 21.22 -6.26
CA GLN A 220 2.56 21.73 -7.33
C GLN A 220 2.74 20.69 -8.44
N ARG A 221 2.89 19.41 -8.08
CA ARG A 221 2.95 18.33 -9.06
C ARG A 221 1.65 18.21 -9.84
N ALA A 222 0.50 18.27 -9.19
CA ALA A 222 -0.81 18.27 -9.84
C ALA A 222 -0.98 19.45 -10.80
N THR A 223 -0.63 20.66 -10.35
CA THR A 223 -0.66 21.88 -11.17
C THR A 223 0.29 21.75 -12.37
N TYR A 224 1.48 21.18 -12.20
CA TYR A 224 2.42 20.94 -13.31
C TYR A 224 1.85 19.99 -14.37
N LEU A 225 1.22 18.89 -13.93
CA LEU A 225 0.57 17.93 -14.83
C LEU A 225 -0.60 18.55 -15.62
N VAL A 226 -1.24 19.59 -15.09
CA VAL A 226 -2.34 20.30 -15.78
C VAL A 226 -1.88 21.55 -16.53
N ALA A 227 -0.86 22.26 -16.08
CA ALA A 227 -0.26 23.37 -16.83
C ALA A 227 0.31 22.88 -18.18
N THR A 228 0.66 21.60 -18.25
CA THR A 228 1.05 20.93 -19.50
C THR A 228 -0.14 20.52 -20.39
N TRP A 229 -1.39 20.68 -19.93
CA TRP A 229 -2.62 20.23 -20.62
C TRP A 229 -3.88 21.06 -20.29
N ASN A 230 -4.39 21.82 -21.26
CA ASN A 230 -5.53 22.76 -21.15
C ASN A 230 -6.92 22.09 -20.94
N SER A 231 -7.17 21.28 -19.91
CA SER A 231 -8.54 20.84 -19.54
C SER A 231 -8.64 20.36 -18.09
N TYR A 232 -9.66 20.84 -17.37
CA TYR A 232 -9.83 20.69 -15.92
C TYR A 232 -10.84 19.61 -15.53
N THR A 233 -10.53 18.84 -14.48
CA THR A 233 -11.41 18.55 -13.33
C THR A 233 -10.51 18.05 -12.20
N PHE A 234 -10.45 18.78 -11.09
CA PHE A 234 -9.74 18.36 -9.88
C PHE A 234 -10.76 17.97 -8.81
N CYS A 235 -10.38 17.00 -8.00
CA CYS A 235 -11.09 16.68 -6.78
C CYS A 235 -10.02 16.12 -5.83
N ILE A 236 -10.02 16.49 -4.56
CA ILE A 236 -8.84 16.27 -3.72
C ILE A 236 -9.25 15.71 -2.36
N MET A 237 -8.63 14.59 -1.95
CA MET A 237 -8.83 13.97 -0.63
C MET A 237 -7.63 14.26 0.25
N CYS A 238 -7.92 14.37 1.54
CA CYS A 238 -7.03 14.90 2.55
C CYS A 238 -6.76 13.82 3.61
N PHE A 239 -5.65 13.07 3.51
CA PHE A 239 -5.21 12.20 4.61
C PHE A 239 -3.67 12.11 4.73
N PRO A 240 -3.13 11.93 5.95
CA PRO A 240 -1.69 12.00 6.21
C PRO A 240 -0.90 10.72 5.91
N ASN A 241 -1.52 9.63 5.43
CA ASN A 241 -0.87 8.34 5.17
C ASN A 241 -1.51 7.59 3.99
N PHE A 242 -0.72 7.24 2.96
CA PHE A 242 -1.11 6.37 1.83
C PHE A 242 -1.88 5.12 2.22
N THR A 243 -1.50 4.52 3.35
CA THR A 243 -2.08 3.27 3.82
C THR A 243 -3.52 3.45 4.28
N PHE A 244 -3.87 4.63 4.78
CA PHE A 244 -5.24 4.95 5.19
C PHE A 244 -6.11 5.21 3.96
N GLU A 245 -5.61 5.94 2.96
CA GLU A 245 -6.32 6.24 1.70
C GLU A 245 -6.62 4.97 0.92
N VAL A 246 -5.63 4.08 0.79
CA VAL A 246 -5.82 2.78 0.15
C VAL A 246 -6.77 1.90 0.96
N GLN A 247 -6.75 1.96 2.30
CA GLN A 247 -7.72 1.24 3.13
C GLN A 247 -9.13 1.78 2.95
N GLN A 248 -9.32 3.09 2.94
CA GLN A 248 -10.62 3.72 2.72
C GLN A 248 -11.15 3.40 1.32
N LEU A 249 -10.32 3.50 0.28
CA LEU A 249 -10.67 3.12 -1.09
C LEU A 249 -11.04 1.62 -1.21
N LEU A 250 -10.32 0.75 -0.50
CA LEU A 250 -10.67 -0.67 -0.42
C LEU A 250 -11.98 -0.88 0.34
N LEU A 251 -12.24 -0.13 1.42
CA LEU A 251 -13.47 -0.19 2.22
C LEU A 251 -14.69 0.35 1.46
N GLU A 252 -14.56 1.46 0.73
CA GLU A 252 -15.63 2.07 -0.07
C GLU A 252 -15.93 1.21 -1.32
N GLY A 253 -14.90 0.63 -1.95
CA GLY A 253 -15.09 -0.41 -2.96
C GLY A 253 -15.94 -1.58 -2.44
N ASN A 254 -15.82 -1.90 -1.15
CA ASN A 254 -16.61 -2.93 -0.49
C ASN A 254 -18.03 -2.48 -0.07
N LEU A 255 -18.24 -1.21 0.27
CA LEU A 255 -19.53 -0.63 0.68
C LEU A 255 -20.52 -0.46 -0.47
N SER A 256 -20.05 -0.40 -1.73
CA SER A 256 -20.94 -0.42 -2.93
C SER A 256 -21.83 -1.68 -3.05
N LYS A 257 -21.74 -2.64 -2.12
CA LYS A 257 -22.58 -3.84 -2.04
C LYS A 257 -23.94 -3.65 -1.36
N SER A 258 -24.25 -2.51 -0.71
CA SER A 258 -25.52 -2.37 0.02
C SER A 258 -26.69 -1.78 -0.78
N TYR A 259 -26.50 -1.43 -2.05
CA TYR A 259 -27.59 -0.98 -2.92
C TYR A 259 -27.51 -1.68 -4.28
N SER A 260 -28.01 -2.91 -4.35
CA SER A 260 -28.37 -3.62 -5.58
C SER A 260 -29.59 -4.49 -5.27
#